data_AF-A0A1C5F880-F1
#
_entry.id   AF-A0A1C5F880-F1
#
_cell.length_a   1.000
_cell.length_b   1.000
_cell.length_c   1.000
_cell.angle_alpha   90.00
_cell.angle_beta   90.00
_cell.angle_gamma   90.00
#
_symmetry.space_group_name_H-M   'P 1'
#
loop_
_entity.id
_entity.type
_entity.pdbx_description
1 polymer ?
#
loop_
_entity_poly.entity_id
_entity_poly.type
_entity_poly.pdbx_seq_one_letter_code
_entity_poly.pdbx_strand_id
1 'polypeptide(L)' 'MSTAVEYAAVVGQVVVVGAGAPLVTGWMRQVRARLEGRAGAGVFQPWRDA' A
#
# COMPACT_ATOMS: atom_id res chain seq x y z
N MET A 1 -23.97 19.18 0.31
CA MET A 1 -22.58 18.79 0.06
C MET A 1 -22.03 19.74 -1.01
N SER A 2 -20.78 20.22 -0.92
CA SER A 2 -20.19 21.00 -2.01
C SER A 2 -19.44 20.07 -2.97
N THR A 3 -19.44 20.39 -4.25
CA THR A 3 -18.69 19.64 -5.29
C THR A 3 -17.19 19.55 -4.95
N ALA A 4 -16.63 20.57 -4.31
CA ALA A 4 -15.25 20.55 -3.83
C ALA A 4 -14.99 19.44 -2.80
N VAL A 5 -15.91 19.21 -1.87
CA VAL A 5 -15.80 18.13 -0.87
C VAL A 5 -15.88 16.76 -1.56
N GLU A 6 -16.74 16.63 -2.57
CA GLU A 6 -16.89 15.39 -3.35
C GLU A 6 -15.59 15.04 -4.10
N TYR A 7 -14.98 16.01 -4.80
CA TYR A 7 -13.70 15.80 -5.46
C TYR A 7 -12.58 15.45 -4.47
N ALA A 8 -12.50 16.14 -3.34
CA ALA A 8 -11.50 15.84 -2.31
C ALA A 8 -11.64 14.40 -1.76
N ALA A 9 -12.88 13.93 -1.56
CA ALA A 9 -13.14 12.57 -1.11
C ALA A 9 -12.67 11.53 -2.15
N VAL A 10 -12.97 11.74 -3.44
CA VAL A 10 -12.53 10.85 -4.52
C VAL A 10 -11.01 10.80 -4.61
N VAL A 11 -10.34 11.96 -4.61
CA VAL A 11 -8.87 12.04 -4.62
C VAL A 11 -8.28 11.31 -3.42
N GLY A 12 -8.85 11.53 -2.22
CA GLY A 12 -8.43 10.83 -1.02
C GLY A 12 -8.57 9.31 -1.12
N GLN A 13 -9.69 8.81 -1.64
CA GLN A 13 -9.90 7.37 -1.86
C GLN A 13 -8.85 6.78 -2.81
N VAL A 14 -8.59 7.45 -3.93
CA VAL A 14 -7.59 6.99 -4.90
C VAL A 14 -6.19 6.94 -4.28
N VAL A 15 -5.81 7.97 -3.52
CA VAL A 15 -4.51 8.01 -2.83
C VAL A 15 -4.42 6.89 -1.78
N VAL A 16 -5.46 6.70 -0.97
CA VAL A 16 -5.48 5.66 0.07
C VAL A 16 -5.36 4.27 -0.54
N VAL A 17 -6.09 3.97 -1.62
CA VAL A 17 -6.03 2.66 -2.27
C VAL A 17 -4.71 2.47 -3.01
N GLY A 18 -4.31 3.46 -3.81
CA GLY A 18 -3.07 3.44 -4.60
C GLY A 18 -1.82 3.33 -3.75
N ALA A 19 -1.81 3.93 -2.55
CA ALA A 19 -0.72 3.80 -1.61
C ALA A 19 -0.86 2.58 -0.68
N GLY A 20 -2.07 2.31 -0.19
CA GLY A 20 -2.32 1.26 0.80
C GLY A 20 -2.14 -0.16 0.26
N ALA A 21 -2.59 -0.43 -0.97
CA ALA A 21 -2.52 -1.78 -1.54
C ALA A 21 -1.07 -2.30 -1.71
N PRO A 22 -0.12 -1.50 -2.25
CA PRO A 22 1.30 -1.87 -2.27
C PRO A 22 1.87 -2.13 -0.87
N LEU A 23 1.51 -1.33 0.14
CA LEU A 23 1.99 -1.52 1.52
C LEU A 23 1.55 -2.84 2.11
N VAL A 24 0.26 -3.18 2.00
CA VAL A 24 -0.27 -4.45 2.49
C VAL A 24 0.39 -5.61 1.76
N THR A 25 0.61 -5.50 0.46
CA THR A 25 1.30 -6.53 -0.34
C THR A 25 2.74 -6.73 0.16
N GLY A 26 3.48 -5.64 0.36
CA GLY A 26 4.85 -5.70 0.89
C GLY A 26 4.89 -6.28 2.30
N TRP A 27 3.94 -5.91 3.15
CA TRP A 27 3.79 -6.47 4.50
C TRP A 27 3.56 -7.98 4.47
N MET A 28 2.64 -8.46 3.62
CA MET A 28 2.36 -9.90 3.51
C MET A 28 3.58 -10.68 3.00
N ARG A 29 4.33 -10.13 2.04
CA ARG A 29 5.61 -10.70 1.58
C ARG A 29 6.63 -10.77 2.72
N GLN A 30 6.70 -9.72 3.54
CA GLN A 30 7.59 -9.65 4.69
C GLN A 30 7.22 -10.65 5.80
N VAL A 31 5.93 -10.80 6.10
CA VAL A 31 5.42 -11.82 7.03
C VAL A 31 5.78 -13.22 6.52
N ARG A 32 5.52 -13.51 5.25
CA ARG A 32 5.88 -14.79 4.64
C ARG A 32 7.36 -15.10 4.77
N ALA A 33 8.23 -14.14 4.45
CA ALA A 33 9.67 -14.34 4.56
C ALA A 33 10.12 -14.63 6.00
N ARG A 34 9.52 -13.94 7.00
CA ARG A 34 9.79 -14.22 8.43
C ARG A 34 9.35 -15.62 8.83
N LEU A 35 8.18 -16.07 8.36
CA LEU A 35 7.69 -17.43 8.61
C LEU A 35 8.56 -18.50 7.95
N GLU A 36 9.20 -18.17 6.83
CA GLU A 36 10.17 -19.04 6.16
C GLU A 36 11.59 -18.96 6.76
N GLY A 37 11.80 -18.18 7.84
CA GLY A 37 13.11 -18.00 8.47
C GLY A 37 14.11 -17.17 7.63
N ARG A 38 13.63 -16.43 6.62
CA ARG A 38 14.45 -15.59 5.73
C ARG A 38 14.35 -14.12 6.13
N ALA A 39 15.42 -13.36 5.86
CA ALA A 39 15.35 -11.91 5.90
C ALA A 39 14.48 -11.42 4.72
N GLY A 40 13.21 -11.10 5.00
CA GLY A 40 12.27 -10.58 4.00
C GLY A 40 12.64 -9.20 3.47
N ALA A 41 12.18 -8.89 2.26
CA ALA A 41 12.25 -7.54 1.70
C ALA A 41 11.40 -6.55 2.52
N GLY A 42 11.72 -5.25 2.42
CA GLY A 42 10.99 -4.21 3.14
C GLY A 42 9.56 -3.99 2.64
N VAL A 43 8.69 -3.46 3.49
CA VAL A 43 7.27 -3.19 3.19
C VAL A 43 7.08 -2.29 1.95
N PHE A 44 8.03 -1.38 1.69
CA PHE A 44 7.99 -0.46 0.55
C PHE A 44 8.54 -1.03 -0.75
N GLN A 45 9.02 -2.29 -0.74
CA GLN A 45 9.54 -2.95 -1.94
C GLN A 45 8.60 -2.87 -3.14
N PRO A 46 7.27 -3.05 -3.00
CA PRO A 46 6.37 -3.02 -4.15
C PRO A 46 6.33 -1.70 -4.94
N TRP A 47 6.63 -0.56 -4.30
CA TRP A 47 6.76 0.72 -5.03
C TRP A 47 8.09 0.86 -5.77
N ARG A 48 9.11 0.11 -5.36
CA ARG A 48 10.39 0.07 -6.08
C ARG A 48 10.35 -0.88 -7.27
N ASP A 49 9.44 -1.85 -7.24
CA ASP A 49 9.27 -2.87 -8.26
C ASP A 49 8.32 -2.44 -9.40
N ALA A 50 7.50 -1.41 -9.18
CA ALA A 50 6.52 -0.88 -10.15
C ALA A 50 7.16 0.06 -11.17
#